data_AF-A0A7J2U349-F1
#
_entry.id   AF-A0A7J2U349-F1
#
_cell.length_a   1.000
_cell.length_b   1.000
_cell.length_c   1.000
_cell.angle_alpha   90.00
_cell.angle_beta   90.00
_cell.angle_gamma   90.00
#
_symmetry.space_group_name_H-M   'P 1'
#
loop_
_entity.id
_entity.type
_entity.pdbx_description
1 polymer ?
#
loop_
_entity_poly.entity_id
_entity_poly.type
_entity_poly.pdbx_seq_one_letter_code
_entity_poly.pdbx_strand_id
1 'polypeptide(L)'
;MYVDDNEGSKYRYDMGYLIGFAVTLAVLVIETIVLLQNVERIRIASPLDVLYNPLKAAIYGTYIVSLFAIPAFISWTADVSVNVIKLYRRYVVMSLQNVNEKSVRKRVNVILITLPIALLLVFFSIQYRVACLALAPMVPLVLFVAMLLKPILDVSAHNKSVDVELKWFIILLLSVEYVKAGLHYMIEKLSKINLLPAISKELKIIQRDTLVYFTSYVEAFIQRAKITPSQRLKRILLGYSMRMRSGGDTVTWLKTILNEELAKEEWLLRNYSERIATTVLQISTAIFVLLPTLVIAMPVMSPDMAIAASVLGVPILSLLAYTTRPRKLDRVELRYIVMPLLLMVISIPLLYFMLGSQGVVLSWIIATIFSINGYRVLNEIKELDLAALEMLKNVAELRKYGLEIPKALKFVAQSRTLGPSAQKRINKLIDFIDSGYTFEEAVNRLKTPSHIFNFVILYLALLHECGGGDEEVIQMTYEYLYRFKTQEELLKRSSLIFDLFAMANLFILVWIWRSVKPLILQWHNLPYTPPIAISGNIIGLIMVISMLSYSLVSSIVRNGLPIFELPREVYKALLTLAAMAML
;
A
#
# COMPACT_ATOMS: atom_id res chain seq x y z
N MET A 1 1.26 -15.62 -30.32
CA MET A 1 2.69 -15.56 -29.92
C MET A 1 2.99 -16.84 -29.15
N TYR A 2 3.53 -17.85 -29.82
CA TYR A 2 3.87 -19.14 -29.20
C TYR A 2 5.07 -18.91 -28.27
N VAL A 3 4.89 -19.17 -26.97
CA VAL A 3 5.98 -19.19 -25.99
C VAL A 3 6.58 -20.59 -26.07
N ASP A 4 7.85 -20.63 -26.47
CA ASP A 4 8.62 -21.83 -26.74
C ASP A 4 9.04 -22.48 -25.41
N ASP A 5 8.76 -23.78 -25.20
CA ASP A 5 9.03 -24.51 -23.94
C ASP A 5 10.53 -24.63 -23.61
N ASN A 6 11.42 -24.13 -24.48
CA ASN A 6 12.86 -23.99 -24.25
C ASN A 6 13.27 -22.82 -23.34
N GLU A 7 12.32 -22.03 -22.82
CA GLU A 7 12.67 -20.90 -21.92
C GLU A 7 13.36 -21.33 -20.63
N GLY A 8 13.12 -22.56 -20.14
CA GLY A 8 13.67 -23.12 -18.89
C GLY A 8 15.19 -23.04 -18.77
N SER A 9 15.92 -23.37 -19.84
CA SER A 9 17.40 -23.35 -19.86
C SER A 9 17.97 -21.94 -20.04
N LYS A 10 17.26 -21.08 -20.75
CA LYS A 10 17.61 -19.66 -20.94
C LYS A 10 17.55 -18.86 -19.63
N TYR A 11 16.67 -19.23 -18.70
CA TYR A 11 16.55 -18.58 -17.38
C TYR A 11 17.82 -18.69 -16.52
N ARG A 12 18.57 -19.79 -16.60
CA ARG A 12 19.81 -19.96 -15.83
C ARG A 12 20.90 -18.99 -16.29
N TYR A 13 20.94 -18.68 -17.59
CA TYR A 13 21.91 -17.73 -18.14
C TYR A 13 21.59 -16.29 -17.72
N ASP A 14 20.33 -15.85 -17.80
CA ASP A 14 19.94 -14.47 -17.44
C ASP A 14 20.12 -14.16 -15.94
N MET A 15 19.92 -15.15 -15.06
CA MET A 15 20.18 -15.00 -13.61
C MET A 15 21.67 -14.85 -13.30
N GLY A 16 22.54 -15.54 -14.05
CA GLY A 16 23.99 -15.45 -13.87
C GLY A 16 24.53 -14.03 -14.12
N TYR A 17 24.01 -13.34 -15.12
CA TYR A 17 24.39 -11.94 -15.40
C TYR A 17 23.94 -10.97 -14.31
N LEU A 18 22.74 -11.16 -13.75
CA LEU A 18 22.25 -10.34 -12.63
C LEU A 18 23.03 -10.57 -11.33
N ILE A 19 23.42 -11.82 -11.06
CA ILE A 19 24.27 -12.17 -9.91
C ILE A 19 25.65 -11.55 -10.12
N GLY A 20 26.24 -11.68 -11.31
CA GLY A 20 27.51 -11.01 -11.65
C GLY A 20 27.45 -9.50 -11.42
N PHE A 21 26.34 -8.86 -11.83
CA PHE A 21 26.08 -7.44 -11.57
C PHE A 21 25.98 -7.09 -10.09
N ALA A 22 25.18 -7.84 -9.32
CA ALA A 22 25.05 -7.62 -7.89
C ALA A 22 26.39 -7.77 -7.17
N VAL A 23 27.21 -8.76 -7.56
CA VAL A 23 28.56 -8.96 -7.02
C VAL A 23 29.48 -7.79 -7.36
N THR A 24 29.52 -7.35 -8.62
CA THR A 24 30.34 -6.18 -9.00
C THR A 24 29.93 -4.91 -8.26
N LEU A 25 28.62 -4.68 -8.08
CA LEU A 25 28.10 -3.52 -7.37
C LEU A 25 28.39 -3.59 -5.87
N ALA A 26 28.30 -4.79 -5.27
CA ALA A 26 28.68 -5.02 -3.87
C ALA A 26 30.18 -4.77 -3.65
N VAL A 27 31.05 -5.27 -4.54
CA VAL A 27 32.49 -5.00 -4.49
C VAL A 27 32.77 -3.49 -4.58
N LEU A 28 32.08 -2.79 -5.49
CA LEU A 28 32.22 -1.33 -5.66
C LEU A 28 31.78 -0.55 -4.41
N VAL A 29 30.68 -0.96 -3.77
CA VAL A 29 30.19 -0.36 -2.51
C VAL A 29 31.17 -0.62 -1.37
N ILE A 30 31.72 -1.84 -1.28
CA ILE A 30 32.72 -2.19 -0.26
C ILE A 30 34.01 -1.37 -0.49
N GLU A 31 34.49 -1.26 -1.72
CA GLU A 31 35.67 -0.45 -2.04
C GLU A 31 35.47 1.03 -1.72
N THR A 32 34.29 1.59 -2.03
CA THR A 32 33.98 2.99 -1.70
C THR A 32 33.87 3.23 -0.19
N ILE A 33 33.31 2.31 0.58
CA ILE A 33 33.28 2.37 2.06
C ILE A 33 34.71 2.28 2.63
N VAL A 34 35.52 1.33 2.14
CA VAL A 34 36.92 1.15 2.57
C VAL A 34 37.76 2.38 2.23
N LEU A 35 37.52 3.02 1.08
CA LEU A 35 38.15 4.27 0.70
C LEU A 35 37.73 5.42 1.62
N LEU A 36 36.43 5.54 1.92
CA LEU A 36 35.88 6.55 2.84
C LEU A 36 36.46 6.45 4.25
N GLN A 37 36.64 5.23 4.77
CA GLN A 37 37.20 5.00 6.11
C GLN A 37 38.71 5.30 6.19
N ASN A 38 39.42 5.27 5.07
CA ASN A 38 40.89 5.41 5.02
C ASN A 38 41.37 6.72 4.37
N VAL A 39 40.48 7.68 4.10
CA VAL A 39 40.79 8.95 3.40
C VAL A 39 42.00 9.67 3.99
N GLU A 40 42.16 9.68 5.32
CA GLU A 40 43.28 10.36 5.98
C GLU A 40 44.62 9.62 5.84
N ARG A 41 44.61 8.28 5.73
CA ARG A 41 45.82 7.44 5.62
C ARG A 41 46.38 7.37 4.19
N ILE A 42 45.56 7.68 3.18
CA ILE A 42 45.89 7.51 1.75
C ILE A 42 46.59 8.77 1.17
N ARG A 43 46.81 9.82 1.96
CA ARG A 43 47.40 11.10 1.51
C ARG A 43 48.73 10.91 0.76
N ILE A 44 48.82 11.43 -0.45
CA ILE A 44 50.04 11.44 -1.26
C ILE A 44 50.54 12.88 -1.34
N ALA A 45 51.79 13.11 -0.94
CA ALA A 45 52.42 14.43 -1.06
C ALA A 45 53.10 14.58 -2.42
N SER A 46 53.60 13.48 -3.00
CA SER A 46 54.17 13.45 -4.35
C SER A 46 53.87 12.12 -5.07
N PRO A 47 53.73 12.09 -6.41
CA PRO A 47 53.50 10.84 -7.16
C PRO A 47 54.59 9.77 -6.94
N LEU A 48 55.78 10.16 -6.49
CA LEU A 48 56.87 9.25 -6.10
C LEU A 48 56.60 8.50 -4.78
N ASP A 49 55.73 9.02 -3.88
CA ASP A 49 55.38 8.35 -2.62
C ASP A 49 54.69 6.99 -2.83
N VAL A 50 54.05 6.81 -3.99
CA VAL A 50 53.38 5.56 -4.36
C VAL A 50 54.39 4.43 -4.54
N LEU A 51 55.61 4.73 -5.00
CA LEU A 51 56.67 3.73 -5.17
C LEU A 51 57.30 3.29 -3.85
N TYR A 52 57.29 4.14 -2.83
CA TYR A 52 57.94 3.86 -1.54
C TYR A 52 57.03 3.16 -0.52
N ASN A 53 55.70 3.25 -0.67
CA ASN A 53 54.76 2.63 0.26
C ASN A 53 53.91 1.55 -0.44
N PRO A 54 54.16 0.25 -0.18
CA PRO A 54 53.48 -0.85 -0.88
C PRO A 54 51.97 -0.85 -0.67
N LEU A 55 51.49 -0.30 0.45
CA LEU A 55 50.06 -0.19 0.73
C LEU A 55 49.39 0.88 -0.14
N LYS A 56 50.08 2.00 -0.42
CA LYS A 56 49.61 3.02 -1.37
C LYS A 56 49.68 2.52 -2.81
N ALA A 57 50.75 1.80 -3.16
CA ALA A 57 50.90 1.15 -4.46
C ALA A 57 49.78 0.13 -4.74
N ALA A 58 49.41 -0.69 -3.75
CA ALA A 58 48.34 -1.66 -3.87
C ALA A 58 46.97 -0.97 -4.11
N ILE A 59 46.67 0.10 -3.35
CA ILE A 59 45.43 0.88 -3.52
C ILE A 59 45.36 1.57 -4.89
N TYR A 60 46.50 2.06 -5.40
CA TYR A 60 46.55 2.65 -6.75
C TYR A 60 46.51 1.60 -7.85
N GLY A 61 47.10 0.43 -7.62
CA GLY A 61 47.05 -0.71 -8.54
C GLY A 61 45.63 -1.22 -8.72
N THR A 62 44.88 -1.43 -7.63
CA THR A 62 43.45 -1.80 -7.71
C THR A 62 42.63 -0.72 -8.41
N TYR A 63 42.98 0.56 -8.24
CA TYR A 63 42.33 1.68 -8.92
C TYR A 63 42.62 1.77 -10.42
N ILE A 64 43.87 1.54 -10.86
CA ILE A 64 44.21 1.49 -12.30
C ILE A 64 43.49 0.31 -12.96
N VAL A 65 43.44 -0.84 -12.28
CA VAL A 65 42.70 -2.01 -12.75
C VAL A 65 41.20 -1.71 -12.87
N SER A 66 40.61 -0.96 -11.93
CA SER A 66 39.21 -0.54 -12.02
C SER A 66 38.96 0.49 -13.13
N LEU A 67 39.96 1.33 -13.47
CA LEU A 67 39.89 2.26 -14.61
C LEU A 67 39.89 1.53 -15.97
N PHE A 68 40.73 0.51 -16.12
CA PHE A 68 40.75 -0.36 -17.31
C PHE A 68 39.57 -1.34 -17.36
N ALA A 69 38.87 -1.55 -16.25
CA ALA A 69 37.60 -2.25 -16.25
C ALA A 69 36.46 -1.41 -16.85
N ILE A 70 36.60 -0.09 -16.99
CA ILE A 70 35.54 0.80 -17.50
C ILE A 70 35.13 0.47 -18.95
N PRO A 71 36.03 0.26 -19.93
CA PRO A 71 35.64 -0.15 -21.29
C PRO A 71 34.98 -1.54 -21.33
N ALA A 72 35.47 -2.49 -20.54
CA ALA A 72 34.85 -3.81 -20.39
C ALA A 72 33.46 -3.70 -19.74
N PHE A 73 33.31 -2.80 -18.77
CA PHE A 73 32.04 -2.45 -18.15
C PHE A 73 31.10 -1.81 -19.16
N ILE A 74 31.55 -0.88 -20.01
CA ILE A 74 30.72 -0.26 -21.06
C ILE A 74 30.20 -1.32 -22.05
N SER A 75 31.07 -2.22 -22.54
CA SER A 75 30.65 -3.33 -23.42
C SER A 75 29.63 -4.24 -22.72
N TRP A 76 29.88 -4.59 -21.46
CA TRP A 76 28.98 -5.42 -20.66
C TRP A 76 27.66 -4.72 -20.33
N THR A 77 27.66 -3.40 -20.16
CA THR A 77 26.44 -2.63 -19.86
C THR A 77 25.47 -2.60 -21.03
N ALA A 78 25.95 -2.73 -22.27
CA ALA A 78 25.08 -2.88 -23.43
C ALA A 78 24.28 -4.18 -23.35
N ASP A 79 24.93 -5.31 -23.04
CA ASP A 79 24.25 -6.61 -22.87
C ASP A 79 23.32 -6.62 -21.65
N VAL A 80 23.77 -6.06 -20.52
CA VAL A 80 22.93 -5.88 -19.32
C VAL A 80 21.70 -5.03 -19.64
N SER A 81 21.83 -3.96 -20.43
CA SER A 81 20.70 -3.12 -20.82
C SER A 81 19.65 -3.91 -21.62
N VAL A 82 20.08 -4.79 -22.53
CA VAL A 82 19.18 -5.64 -23.32
C VAL A 82 18.45 -6.64 -22.43
N ASN A 83 19.15 -7.27 -21.49
CA ASN A 83 18.54 -8.24 -20.57
C ASN A 83 17.60 -7.55 -19.57
N VAL A 84 17.98 -6.39 -19.05
CA VAL A 84 17.11 -5.54 -18.22
C VAL A 84 15.87 -5.12 -19.01
N ILE A 85 16.00 -4.77 -20.30
CA ILE A 85 14.85 -4.42 -21.14
C ILE A 85 13.93 -5.64 -21.38
N LYS A 86 14.48 -6.83 -21.62
CA LYS A 86 13.67 -8.06 -21.77
C LYS A 86 12.91 -8.38 -20.49
N LEU A 87 13.60 -8.31 -19.35
CA LEU A 87 13.01 -8.53 -18.03
C LEU A 87 11.93 -7.46 -17.76
N TYR A 88 12.24 -6.20 -17.97
CA TYR A 88 11.31 -5.08 -17.85
C TYR A 88 10.08 -5.26 -18.74
N ARG A 89 10.26 -5.67 -20.01
CA ARG A 89 9.16 -5.96 -20.94
C ARG A 89 8.24 -7.04 -20.39
N ARG A 90 8.80 -8.12 -19.84
CA ARG A 90 8.01 -9.21 -19.25
C ARG A 90 7.16 -8.72 -18.07
N TYR A 91 7.76 -8.00 -17.13
CA TYR A 91 7.04 -7.47 -15.97
C TYR A 91 6.05 -6.36 -16.35
N VAL A 92 6.34 -5.54 -17.37
CA VAL A 92 5.39 -4.53 -17.88
C VAL A 92 4.17 -5.18 -18.52
N VAL A 93 4.36 -6.23 -19.31
CA VAL A 93 3.25 -6.99 -19.89
C VAL A 93 2.39 -7.62 -18.80
N MET A 94 3.00 -8.07 -17.69
CA MET A 94 2.27 -8.60 -16.54
C MET A 94 1.58 -7.52 -15.69
N SER A 95 2.14 -6.30 -15.60
CA SER A 95 1.57 -5.19 -14.80
C SER A 95 0.51 -4.37 -15.54
N LEU A 96 0.31 -4.64 -16.83
CA LEU A 96 -0.65 -3.95 -17.69
C LEU A 96 -0.44 -2.43 -17.79
N GLN A 97 0.76 -1.95 -17.51
CA GLN A 97 1.08 -0.54 -17.65
C GLN A 97 1.53 -0.22 -19.08
N ASN A 98 0.99 0.86 -19.63
CA ASN A 98 1.50 1.44 -20.87
C ASN A 98 2.85 2.09 -20.59
N VAL A 99 3.94 1.37 -20.84
CA VAL A 99 5.28 1.92 -20.75
C VAL A 99 5.88 2.05 -22.13
N ASN A 100 6.29 3.28 -22.47
CA ASN A 100 6.97 3.56 -23.73
C ASN A 100 8.40 3.01 -23.67
N GLU A 101 8.69 1.99 -24.48
CA GLU A 101 9.99 1.32 -24.53
C GLU A 101 11.15 2.30 -24.77
N LYS A 102 10.93 3.30 -25.62
CA LYS A 102 11.93 4.34 -25.91
C LYS A 102 12.27 5.16 -24.66
N SER A 103 11.29 5.41 -23.78
CA SER A 103 11.51 6.15 -22.53
C SER A 103 12.29 5.33 -21.51
N VAL A 104 12.05 4.02 -21.42
CA VAL A 104 12.77 3.12 -20.53
C VAL A 104 14.22 3.01 -20.97
N ARG A 105 14.46 2.77 -22.27
CA ARG A 105 15.82 2.68 -22.84
C ARG A 105 16.61 3.96 -22.59
N LYS A 106 16.00 5.14 -22.80
CA LYS A 106 16.63 6.43 -22.49
C LYS A 106 17.00 6.54 -21.00
N ARG A 107 16.12 6.14 -20.07
CA ARG A 107 16.41 6.19 -18.63
C ARG A 107 17.53 5.23 -18.22
N VAL A 108 17.52 3.99 -18.72
CA VAL A 108 18.60 3.01 -18.45
C VAL A 108 19.94 3.57 -18.93
N ASN A 109 19.98 4.08 -20.16
CA ASN A 109 21.21 4.62 -20.73
C ASN A 109 21.70 5.86 -19.97
N VAL A 110 20.81 6.77 -19.57
CA VAL A 110 21.18 7.94 -18.76
C VAL A 110 21.77 7.49 -17.41
N ILE A 111 21.15 6.53 -16.73
CA ILE A 111 21.64 6.04 -15.43
C ILE A 111 22.99 5.32 -15.58
N LEU A 112 23.16 4.53 -16.64
CA LEU A 112 24.43 3.86 -16.94
C LEU A 112 25.56 4.84 -17.25
N ILE A 113 25.26 5.96 -17.94
CA ILE A 113 26.24 7.01 -18.24
C ILE A 113 26.54 7.86 -16.99
N THR A 114 25.57 8.09 -16.10
CA THR A 114 25.79 8.89 -14.88
C THR A 114 26.57 8.14 -13.81
N LEU A 115 26.58 6.80 -13.81
CA LEU A 115 27.32 5.98 -12.86
C LEU A 115 28.86 6.20 -12.91
N PRO A 116 29.54 6.16 -14.08
CA PRO A 116 30.97 6.47 -14.16
C PRO A 116 31.28 7.94 -13.86
N ILE A 117 30.39 8.87 -14.22
CA ILE A 117 30.54 10.30 -13.87
C ILE A 117 30.50 10.48 -12.35
N ALA A 118 29.60 9.78 -11.66
CA ALA A 118 29.51 9.83 -10.21
C ALA A 118 30.73 9.20 -9.52
N LEU A 119 31.33 8.16 -10.10
CA LEU A 119 32.60 7.59 -9.62
C LEU A 119 33.77 8.57 -9.78
N LEU A 120 33.83 9.31 -10.89
CA LEU A 120 34.81 10.38 -11.06
C LEU A 120 34.64 11.48 -10.00
N LEU A 121 33.39 11.84 -9.63
CA LEU A 121 33.13 12.82 -8.57
C LEU A 121 33.62 12.37 -7.19
N VAL A 122 33.59 11.07 -6.88
CA VAL A 122 34.20 10.53 -5.64
C VAL A 122 35.71 10.76 -5.63
N PHE A 123 36.38 10.60 -6.77
CA PHE A 123 37.82 10.87 -6.87
C PHE A 123 38.13 12.34 -6.59
N PHE A 124 37.36 13.26 -7.17
CA PHE A 124 37.47 14.69 -6.86
C PHE A 124 37.17 15.00 -5.39
N SER A 125 36.19 14.32 -4.78
CA SER A 125 35.89 14.45 -3.34
C SER A 125 37.10 14.11 -2.47
N ILE A 126 37.79 13.01 -2.79
CA ILE A 126 38.99 12.56 -2.06
C ILE A 126 40.15 13.56 -2.23
N GLN A 127 40.37 14.05 -3.46
CA GLN A 127 41.48 14.98 -3.75
C GLN A 127 41.28 16.36 -3.11
N TYR A 128 40.04 16.87 -3.05
CA TYR A 128 39.73 18.23 -2.62
C TYR A 128 39.10 18.34 -1.21
N ARG A 129 38.95 17.22 -0.48
CA ARG A 129 38.39 17.15 0.89
C ARG A 129 36.96 17.67 1.05
N VAL A 130 36.15 17.57 0.00
CA VAL A 130 34.73 17.96 0.07
C VAL A 130 33.89 16.73 0.35
N ALA A 131 33.58 16.47 1.63
CA ALA A 131 32.85 15.28 2.07
C ALA A 131 31.47 15.12 1.41
N CYS A 132 30.78 16.22 1.11
CA CYS A 132 29.47 16.20 0.45
C CYS A 132 29.50 15.56 -0.96
N LEU A 133 30.63 15.64 -1.68
CA LEU A 133 30.77 15.04 -3.01
C LEU A 133 30.88 13.51 -2.96
N ALA A 134 31.25 12.92 -1.81
CA ALA A 134 31.33 11.47 -1.64
C ALA A 134 29.96 10.77 -1.66
N LEU A 135 28.87 11.50 -1.42
CA LEU A 135 27.49 10.99 -1.50
C LEU A 135 26.91 11.02 -2.91
N ALA A 136 27.54 11.73 -3.86
CA ALA A 136 27.09 11.82 -5.26
C ALA A 136 26.81 10.45 -5.94
N PRO A 137 27.60 9.37 -5.77
CA PRO A 137 27.33 8.05 -6.36
C PRO A 137 26.11 7.33 -5.78
N MET A 138 25.63 7.69 -4.59
CA MET A 138 24.42 7.09 -4.02
C MET A 138 23.18 7.42 -4.87
N VAL A 139 23.12 8.62 -5.46
CA VAL A 139 21.95 9.07 -6.24
C VAL A 139 21.68 8.20 -7.49
N PRO A 140 22.63 7.99 -8.43
CA PRO A 140 22.39 7.14 -9.59
C PRO A 140 22.17 5.67 -9.20
N LEU A 141 22.80 5.19 -8.13
CA LEU A 141 22.62 3.84 -7.61
C LEU A 141 21.20 3.63 -7.07
N VAL A 142 20.70 4.56 -6.25
CA VAL A 142 19.32 4.56 -5.74
C VAL A 142 18.32 4.66 -6.91
N LEU A 143 18.57 5.53 -7.90
CA LEU A 143 17.71 5.64 -9.08
C LEU A 143 17.70 4.35 -9.92
N PHE A 144 18.84 3.67 -10.06
CA PHE A 144 18.95 2.40 -10.76
C PHE A 144 18.16 1.30 -10.05
N VAL A 145 18.35 1.16 -8.73
CA VAL A 145 17.66 0.19 -7.90
C VAL A 145 16.15 0.47 -7.90
N ALA A 146 15.74 1.73 -7.76
CA ALA A 146 14.33 2.13 -7.85
C ALA A 146 13.72 1.79 -9.22
N MET A 147 14.47 1.94 -10.31
CA MET A 147 14.03 1.62 -11.66
C MET A 147 13.83 0.11 -11.87
N LEU A 148 14.71 -0.73 -11.32
CA LEU A 148 14.59 -2.20 -11.38
C LEU A 148 13.48 -2.73 -10.47
N LEU A 149 13.33 -2.16 -9.28
CA LEU A 149 12.28 -2.56 -8.34
C LEU A 149 10.89 -2.15 -8.82
N LYS A 150 10.75 -0.99 -9.47
CA LYS A 150 9.47 -0.46 -9.92
C LYS A 150 8.59 -1.48 -10.67
N PRO A 151 9.03 -2.15 -11.75
CA PRO A 151 8.20 -3.12 -12.47
C PRO A 151 7.82 -4.33 -11.60
N ILE A 152 8.72 -4.79 -10.72
CA ILE A 152 8.45 -5.90 -9.79
C ILE A 152 7.38 -5.47 -8.76
N LEU A 153 7.51 -4.25 -8.23
CA LEU A 153 6.54 -3.65 -7.32
C LEU A 153 5.20 -3.41 -8.02
N ASP A 154 5.20 -2.96 -9.26
CA ASP A 154 3.99 -2.75 -10.07
C ASP A 154 3.28 -4.08 -10.34
N VAL A 155 4.00 -5.18 -10.67
CA VAL A 155 3.41 -6.52 -10.81
C VAL A 155 2.87 -7.05 -9.50
N SER A 156 3.61 -6.89 -8.39
CA SER A 156 3.16 -7.29 -7.06
C SER A 156 1.92 -6.48 -6.62
N ALA A 157 1.91 -5.18 -6.91
CA ALA A 157 0.76 -4.32 -6.64
C ALA A 157 -0.45 -4.74 -7.47
N HIS A 158 -0.27 -5.00 -8.77
CA HIS A 158 -1.34 -5.48 -9.65
C HIS A 158 -1.88 -6.84 -9.22
N ASN A 159 -1.01 -7.79 -8.88
CA ASN A 159 -1.39 -9.09 -8.33
C ASN A 159 -2.23 -8.93 -7.05
N LYS A 160 -1.78 -8.09 -6.12
CA LYS A 160 -2.52 -7.79 -4.88
C LYS A 160 -3.86 -7.12 -5.17
N SER A 161 -3.95 -6.20 -6.14
CA SER A 161 -5.23 -5.55 -6.47
C SER A 161 -6.21 -6.53 -7.11
N VAL A 162 -5.74 -7.41 -8.01
CA VAL A 162 -6.57 -8.47 -8.60
C VAL A 162 -7.09 -9.41 -7.51
N ASP A 163 -6.23 -9.85 -6.59
CA ASP A 163 -6.63 -10.74 -5.50
C ASP A 163 -7.69 -10.12 -4.58
N VAL A 164 -7.63 -8.81 -4.34
CA VAL A 164 -8.61 -8.08 -3.51
C VAL A 164 -9.96 -7.90 -4.24
N GLU A 165 -9.93 -7.68 -5.55
CA GLU A 165 -11.14 -7.52 -6.37
C GLU A 165 -11.80 -8.86 -6.73
N LEU A 166 -11.08 -9.97 -6.59
CA LEU A 166 -11.44 -11.29 -7.13
C LEU A 166 -12.82 -11.80 -6.68
N LYS A 167 -13.13 -11.70 -5.38
CA LYS A 167 -14.42 -12.14 -4.85
C LYS A 167 -15.59 -11.40 -5.46
N TRP A 168 -15.45 -10.08 -5.66
CA TRP A 168 -16.48 -9.24 -6.23
C TRP A 168 -16.72 -9.62 -7.68
N PHE A 169 -15.65 -9.94 -8.41
CA PHE A 169 -15.75 -10.47 -9.76
C PHE A 169 -16.42 -11.84 -9.81
N ILE A 170 -16.10 -12.76 -8.89
CA ILE A 170 -16.76 -14.08 -8.83
C ILE A 170 -18.26 -13.93 -8.56
N ILE A 171 -18.66 -13.03 -7.65
CA ILE A 171 -20.09 -12.75 -7.38
C ILE A 171 -20.78 -12.25 -8.65
N LEU A 172 -20.18 -11.28 -9.36
CA LEU A 172 -20.75 -10.76 -10.61
C LEU A 172 -20.83 -11.84 -11.70
N LEU A 173 -19.77 -12.61 -11.86
CA LEU A 173 -19.71 -13.71 -12.82
C LEU A 173 -20.79 -14.76 -12.51
N LEU A 174 -20.91 -15.19 -11.26
CA LEU A 174 -21.93 -16.13 -10.81
C LEU A 174 -23.34 -15.62 -11.12
N SER A 175 -23.61 -14.35 -10.87
CA SER A 175 -24.93 -13.77 -11.10
C SER A 175 -25.26 -13.62 -12.58
N VAL A 176 -24.29 -13.25 -13.42
CA VAL A 176 -24.49 -13.22 -14.89
C VAL A 176 -24.72 -14.62 -15.45
N GLU A 177 -23.97 -15.62 -14.95
CA GLU A 177 -24.12 -17.02 -15.36
C GLU A 177 -25.46 -17.60 -14.97
N TYR A 178 -25.96 -17.26 -13.78
CA TYR A 178 -27.27 -17.71 -13.34
C TYR A 178 -28.40 -17.23 -14.26
N VAL A 179 -28.29 -15.99 -14.76
CA VAL A 179 -29.25 -15.42 -15.73
C VAL A 179 -28.94 -15.88 -17.18
N LYS A 180 -27.88 -16.67 -17.39
CA LYS A 180 -27.45 -17.20 -18.70
C LYS A 180 -27.18 -16.13 -19.76
N ALA A 181 -26.87 -14.90 -19.35
CA ALA A 181 -26.50 -13.82 -20.28
C ALA A 181 -25.09 -14.03 -20.90
N GLY A 182 -24.28 -14.92 -20.29
CA GLY A 182 -23.04 -15.43 -20.84
C GLY A 182 -21.83 -14.53 -20.65
N LEU A 183 -20.66 -15.12 -20.88
CA LEU A 183 -19.35 -14.50 -20.64
C LEU A 183 -19.11 -13.21 -21.45
N HIS A 184 -19.57 -13.19 -22.70
CA HIS A 184 -19.42 -12.05 -23.60
C HIS A 184 -19.98 -10.76 -22.98
N TYR A 185 -21.21 -10.84 -22.47
CA TYR A 185 -21.92 -9.73 -21.86
C TYR A 185 -21.16 -9.16 -20.66
N MET A 186 -20.72 -10.04 -19.76
CA MET A 186 -19.96 -9.62 -18.57
C MET A 186 -18.65 -8.90 -18.96
N ILE A 187 -17.90 -9.42 -19.94
CA ILE A 187 -16.63 -8.80 -20.37
C ILE A 187 -16.90 -7.41 -20.95
N GLU A 188 -17.91 -7.28 -21.79
CA GLU A 188 -18.25 -5.99 -22.41
C GLU A 188 -18.63 -4.94 -21.35
N LYS A 189 -19.40 -5.33 -20.34
CA LYS A 189 -19.84 -4.41 -19.28
C LYS A 189 -18.73 -4.10 -18.29
N LEU A 190 -18.10 -5.12 -17.69
CA LEU A 190 -17.09 -4.92 -16.65
C LEU A 190 -15.78 -4.31 -17.18
N SER A 191 -15.50 -4.42 -18.48
CA SER A 191 -14.40 -3.68 -19.09
C SER A 191 -14.67 -2.17 -19.14
N LYS A 192 -15.92 -1.70 -19.19
CA LYS A 192 -16.24 -0.25 -19.22
C LYS A 192 -16.30 0.37 -17.83
N ILE A 193 -16.68 -0.42 -16.82
CA ILE A 193 -16.93 0.06 -15.46
C ILE A 193 -15.64 0.07 -14.61
N ASN A 194 -15.37 1.18 -13.93
CA ASN A 194 -14.18 1.37 -13.09
C ASN A 194 -14.38 0.99 -11.60
N LEU A 195 -15.34 0.11 -11.31
CA LEU A 195 -15.59 -0.39 -9.95
C LEU A 195 -14.48 -1.35 -9.51
N LEU A 196 -14.14 -2.29 -10.39
CA LEU A 196 -13.06 -3.28 -10.22
C LEU A 196 -11.91 -2.91 -11.17
N PRO A 197 -11.09 -1.90 -10.87
CA PRO A 197 -10.12 -1.36 -11.83
C PRO A 197 -9.05 -2.37 -12.24
N ALA A 198 -8.60 -3.26 -11.37
CA ALA A 198 -7.59 -4.26 -11.72
C ALA A 198 -8.18 -5.34 -12.64
N ILE A 199 -9.37 -5.84 -12.31
CA ILE A 199 -10.05 -6.86 -13.13
C ILE A 199 -10.57 -6.25 -14.44
N SER A 200 -11.10 -5.03 -14.42
CA SER A 200 -11.50 -4.30 -15.62
C SER A 200 -10.33 -4.15 -16.61
N LYS A 201 -9.11 -3.90 -16.14
CA LYS A 201 -7.91 -3.88 -17.00
C LYS A 201 -7.61 -5.25 -17.61
N GLU A 202 -7.73 -6.32 -16.83
CA GLU A 202 -7.59 -7.70 -17.32
C GLU A 202 -8.64 -7.99 -18.41
N LEU A 203 -9.91 -7.66 -18.16
CA LEU A 203 -11.03 -7.87 -19.07
C LEU A 203 -10.94 -7.00 -20.34
N LYS A 204 -10.46 -5.75 -20.24
CA LYS A 204 -10.17 -4.90 -21.42
C LYS A 204 -9.18 -5.55 -22.36
N ILE A 205 -8.18 -6.25 -21.82
CA ILE A 205 -7.18 -6.93 -22.64
C ILE A 205 -7.77 -8.18 -23.27
N ILE A 206 -8.57 -8.94 -22.53
CA ILE A 206 -9.31 -10.07 -23.10
C ILE A 206 -10.21 -9.59 -24.23
N GLN A 207 -10.98 -8.52 -24.01
CA GLN A 207 -11.85 -7.93 -25.03
C GLN A 207 -11.05 -7.48 -26.25
N ARG A 208 -9.94 -6.76 -26.05
CA ARG A 208 -9.04 -6.37 -27.13
C ARG A 208 -8.54 -7.59 -27.90
N ASP A 209 -8.08 -8.64 -27.20
CA ASP A 209 -7.51 -9.81 -27.84
C ASP A 209 -8.57 -10.57 -28.64
N THR A 210 -9.82 -10.63 -28.16
CA THR A 210 -10.93 -11.18 -28.93
C THR A 210 -11.25 -10.37 -30.19
N LEU A 211 -11.22 -9.03 -30.11
CA LEU A 211 -11.51 -8.16 -31.25
C LEU A 211 -10.37 -8.09 -32.27
N VAL A 212 -9.11 -8.15 -31.81
CA VAL A 212 -7.91 -8.02 -32.66
C VAL A 212 -7.52 -9.35 -33.30
N TYR A 213 -7.60 -10.45 -32.54
CA TYR A 213 -7.18 -11.76 -33.02
C TYR A 213 -8.35 -12.64 -33.47
N PHE A 214 -9.58 -12.13 -33.43
CA PHE A 214 -10.81 -12.86 -33.77
C PHE A 214 -10.95 -14.21 -33.05
N THR A 215 -10.42 -14.30 -31.82
CA THR A 215 -10.49 -15.51 -30.99
C THR A 215 -11.77 -15.52 -30.16
N SER A 216 -12.28 -16.72 -29.84
CA SER A 216 -13.41 -16.85 -28.92
C SER A 216 -13.07 -16.32 -27.52
N TYR A 217 -14.08 -15.86 -26.77
CA TYR A 217 -13.90 -15.40 -25.39
C TYR A 217 -13.28 -16.47 -24.47
N VAL A 218 -13.64 -17.74 -24.71
CA VAL A 218 -13.10 -18.89 -23.97
C VAL A 218 -11.60 -19.05 -24.26
N GLU A 219 -11.17 -18.94 -25.51
CA GLU A 219 -9.77 -19.04 -25.88
C GLU A 219 -8.97 -17.84 -25.36
N ALA A 220 -9.53 -16.63 -25.41
CA ALA A 220 -8.91 -15.43 -24.86
C ALA A 220 -8.74 -15.53 -23.33
N PHE A 221 -9.67 -16.18 -22.61
CA PHE A 221 -9.53 -16.51 -21.19
C PHE A 221 -8.33 -17.42 -20.93
N ILE A 222 -8.18 -18.49 -21.72
CA ILE A 222 -7.05 -19.42 -21.62
C ILE A 222 -5.73 -18.71 -21.87
N GLN A 223 -5.66 -17.90 -22.93
CA GLN A 223 -4.46 -17.14 -23.27
C GLN A 223 -4.11 -16.12 -22.18
N ARG A 224 -5.11 -15.41 -21.65
CA ARG A 224 -4.89 -14.46 -20.56
C ARG A 224 -4.40 -15.14 -19.30
N ALA A 225 -4.98 -16.28 -18.94
CA ALA A 225 -4.59 -17.03 -17.75
C ALA A 225 -3.14 -17.52 -17.77
N LYS A 226 -2.52 -17.68 -18.96
CA LYS A 226 -1.08 -17.99 -19.08
C LYS A 226 -0.17 -16.82 -18.66
N ILE A 227 -0.66 -15.58 -18.75
CA ILE A 227 0.13 -14.35 -18.59
C ILE A 227 -0.17 -13.62 -17.27
N THR A 228 -1.39 -13.75 -16.74
CA THR A 228 -1.83 -13.08 -15.51
C THR A 228 -0.92 -13.42 -14.32
N PRO A 229 -0.48 -12.42 -13.52
CA PRO A 229 0.41 -12.66 -12.38
C PRO A 229 -0.31 -13.29 -11.16
N SER A 230 -1.63 -13.08 -11.02
CA SER A 230 -2.42 -13.72 -9.96
C SER A 230 -2.70 -15.18 -10.30
N GLN A 231 -2.19 -16.07 -9.45
CA GLN A 231 -2.43 -17.52 -9.54
C GLN A 231 -3.91 -17.86 -9.32
N ARG A 232 -4.63 -17.06 -8.53
CA ARG A 232 -6.05 -17.28 -8.26
C ARG A 232 -6.90 -16.91 -9.45
N LEU A 233 -6.67 -15.73 -10.03
CA LEU A 233 -7.35 -15.34 -11.26
C LEU A 233 -7.03 -16.32 -12.39
N LYS A 234 -5.77 -16.76 -12.52
CA LYS A 234 -5.37 -17.82 -13.46
C LYS A 234 -6.20 -19.10 -13.28
N ARG A 235 -6.34 -19.59 -12.03
CA ARG A 235 -7.14 -20.77 -11.71
C ARG A 235 -8.61 -20.58 -12.13
N ILE A 236 -9.18 -19.41 -11.85
CA ILE A 236 -10.58 -19.12 -12.16
C ILE A 236 -10.80 -19.04 -13.67
N LEU A 237 -9.98 -18.29 -14.39
CA LEU A 237 -10.09 -18.17 -15.85
C LEU A 237 -9.95 -19.53 -16.55
N LEU A 238 -8.96 -20.34 -16.15
CA LEU A 238 -8.77 -21.69 -16.70
C LEU A 238 -9.93 -22.61 -16.32
N GLY A 239 -10.28 -22.69 -15.04
CA GLY A 239 -11.35 -23.57 -14.55
C GLY A 239 -12.69 -23.26 -15.20
N TYR A 240 -13.03 -21.98 -15.30
CA TYR A 240 -14.24 -21.51 -15.96
C TYR A 240 -14.22 -21.83 -17.46
N SER A 241 -13.12 -21.53 -18.17
CA SER A 241 -13.00 -21.82 -19.61
C SER A 241 -13.11 -23.30 -19.95
N MET A 242 -12.53 -24.17 -19.12
CA MET A 242 -12.60 -25.62 -19.29
C MET A 242 -14.01 -26.16 -19.06
N ARG A 243 -14.72 -25.66 -18.04
CA ARG A 243 -16.11 -26.02 -17.74
C ARG A 243 -17.06 -25.60 -18.86
N MET A 244 -16.90 -24.37 -19.36
CA MET A 244 -17.65 -23.87 -20.52
C MET A 244 -17.41 -24.74 -21.75
N ARG A 245 -16.16 -25.15 -22.00
CA ARG A 245 -15.81 -26.02 -23.13
C ARG A 245 -16.37 -27.43 -22.98
N SER A 246 -16.45 -27.96 -21.77
CA SER A 246 -16.98 -29.30 -21.50
C SER A 246 -18.50 -29.35 -21.34
N GLY A 247 -19.20 -28.21 -21.36
CA GLY A 247 -20.64 -28.12 -21.05
C GLY A 247 -20.97 -28.50 -19.59
N GLY A 248 -20.01 -28.40 -18.67
CA GLY A 248 -20.22 -28.73 -17.27
C GLY A 248 -20.96 -27.62 -16.53
N ASP A 249 -21.55 -27.95 -15.37
CA ASP A 249 -22.22 -26.96 -14.52
C ASP A 249 -21.21 -25.91 -14.00
N THR A 250 -21.27 -24.72 -14.57
CA THR A 250 -20.46 -23.55 -14.23
C THR A 250 -20.95 -22.87 -12.96
N VAL A 251 -22.26 -22.85 -12.72
CA VAL A 251 -22.88 -22.16 -11.59
C VAL A 251 -22.50 -22.85 -10.29
N THR A 252 -22.67 -24.17 -10.21
CA THR A 252 -22.29 -24.93 -9.00
C THR A 252 -20.79 -24.82 -8.72
N TRP A 253 -19.97 -24.86 -9.76
CA TRP A 253 -18.52 -24.68 -9.60
C TRP A 253 -18.15 -23.28 -9.11
N LEU A 254 -18.77 -22.23 -9.66
CA LEU A 254 -18.57 -20.85 -9.19
C LEU A 254 -19.04 -20.67 -7.74
N LYS A 255 -20.16 -21.29 -7.34
CA LYS A 255 -20.61 -21.32 -5.94
C LYS A 255 -19.55 -21.97 -5.03
N THR A 256 -18.95 -23.09 -5.44
CA THR A 256 -17.86 -23.74 -4.69
C THR A 256 -16.64 -22.84 -4.56
N ILE A 257 -16.17 -22.25 -5.67
CA ILE A 257 -15.00 -21.35 -5.67
C ILE A 257 -15.25 -20.09 -4.84
N LEU A 258 -16.46 -19.53 -4.89
CA LEU A 258 -16.84 -18.39 -4.07
C LEU A 258 -16.78 -18.73 -2.58
N ASN A 259 -17.31 -19.89 -2.18
CA ASN A 259 -17.25 -20.37 -0.80
C ASN A 259 -15.80 -20.61 -0.35
N GLU A 260 -14.92 -21.12 -1.21
CA GLU A 260 -13.49 -21.27 -0.92
C GLU A 260 -12.80 -19.92 -0.68
N GLU A 261 -13.05 -18.94 -1.55
CA GLU A 261 -12.45 -17.60 -1.39
C GLU A 261 -13.01 -16.88 -0.15
N LEU A 262 -14.30 -17.05 0.17
CA LEU A 262 -14.88 -16.52 1.41
C LEU A 262 -14.29 -17.18 2.65
N ALA A 263 -14.23 -18.51 2.72
CA ALA A 263 -13.64 -19.23 3.84
C ALA A 263 -12.18 -18.83 4.06
N LYS A 264 -11.45 -18.58 2.96
CA LYS A 264 -10.09 -18.06 3.01
C LYS A 264 -10.03 -16.63 3.54
N GLU A 265 -10.95 -15.75 3.16
CA GLU A 265 -11.03 -14.42 3.73
C GLU A 265 -11.40 -14.45 5.21
N GLU A 266 -12.35 -15.29 5.61
CA GLU A 266 -12.69 -15.49 7.02
C GLU A 266 -11.47 -15.97 7.81
N TRP A 267 -10.71 -16.92 7.27
CA TRP A 267 -9.46 -17.38 7.87
C TRP A 267 -8.41 -16.26 7.94
N LEU A 268 -8.26 -15.45 6.89
CA LEU A 268 -7.33 -14.32 6.87
C LEU A 268 -7.73 -13.24 7.88
N LEU A 269 -9.02 -12.93 7.98
CA LEU A 269 -9.57 -11.98 8.94
C LEU A 269 -9.40 -12.51 10.36
N ARG A 270 -9.74 -13.77 10.62
CA ARG A 270 -9.54 -14.41 11.92
C ARG A 270 -8.07 -14.44 12.32
N ASN A 271 -7.18 -14.91 11.44
CA ASN A 271 -5.74 -14.90 11.68
C ASN A 271 -5.20 -13.49 11.87
N TYR A 272 -5.74 -12.52 11.13
CA TYR A 272 -5.40 -11.12 11.33
C TYR A 272 -5.87 -10.65 12.71
N SER A 273 -7.07 -11.01 13.17
CA SER A 273 -7.54 -10.74 14.54
C SER A 273 -6.58 -11.29 15.58
N GLU A 274 -6.21 -12.57 15.44
CA GLU A 274 -5.35 -13.29 16.37
C GLU A 274 -3.92 -12.73 16.33
N ARG A 275 -3.41 -12.39 15.14
CA ARG A 275 -2.09 -11.76 14.97
C ARG A 275 -2.07 -10.32 15.45
N ILE A 276 -3.09 -9.50 15.21
CA ILE A 276 -3.20 -8.16 15.81
C ILE A 276 -3.25 -8.32 17.32
N ALA A 277 -4.09 -9.20 17.85
CA ALA A 277 -4.21 -9.38 19.28
C ALA A 277 -2.87 -9.70 19.91
N THR A 278 -2.10 -10.62 19.32
CA THR A 278 -0.76 -10.98 19.81
C THR A 278 0.27 -9.89 19.56
N THR A 279 0.38 -9.35 18.33
CA THR A 279 1.39 -8.33 17.99
C THR A 279 1.12 -6.98 18.64
N VAL A 280 -0.12 -6.52 18.72
CA VAL A 280 -0.48 -5.30 19.44
C VAL A 280 -0.35 -5.51 20.94
N LEU A 281 -0.70 -6.67 21.49
CA LEU A 281 -0.40 -6.96 22.90
C LEU A 281 1.11 -6.93 23.15
N GLN A 282 1.92 -7.52 22.27
CA GLN A 282 3.38 -7.53 22.36
C GLN A 282 3.98 -6.13 22.19
N ILE A 283 3.53 -5.35 21.22
CA ILE A 283 3.98 -3.96 20.99
C ILE A 283 3.53 -3.08 22.16
N SER A 284 2.30 -3.27 22.63
CA SER A 284 1.76 -2.51 23.74
C SER A 284 2.47 -2.84 25.04
N THR A 285 2.70 -4.12 25.34
CA THR A 285 3.51 -4.53 26.50
C THR A 285 4.96 -4.09 26.36
N ALA A 286 5.55 -4.15 25.16
CA ALA A 286 6.88 -3.62 24.91
C ALA A 286 6.92 -2.12 25.18
N ILE A 287 5.97 -1.32 24.67
CA ILE A 287 5.84 0.11 24.98
C ILE A 287 5.61 0.31 26.49
N PHE A 288 4.75 -0.48 27.11
CA PHE A 288 4.38 -0.41 28.52
C PHE A 288 5.55 -0.71 29.45
N VAL A 289 6.50 -1.56 29.03
CA VAL A 289 7.72 -1.85 29.77
C VAL A 289 8.82 -0.86 29.39
N LEU A 290 9.01 -0.57 28.10
CA LEU A 290 10.07 0.32 27.58
C LEU A 290 9.89 1.78 28.01
N LEU A 291 8.68 2.34 27.98
CA LEU A 291 8.50 3.76 28.30
C LEU A 291 8.79 4.06 29.78
N PRO A 292 8.22 3.33 30.75
CA PRO A 292 8.54 3.53 32.15
C PRO A 292 10.01 3.22 32.45
N THR A 293 10.60 2.17 31.86
CA THR A 293 12.03 1.89 32.04
C THR A 293 12.92 2.98 31.45
N LEU A 294 12.57 3.56 30.29
CA LEU A 294 13.25 4.72 29.71
C LEU A 294 13.11 5.95 30.62
N VAL A 295 11.92 6.23 31.15
CA VAL A 295 11.69 7.34 32.08
C VAL A 295 12.49 7.16 33.38
N ILE A 296 12.60 5.93 33.89
CA ILE A 296 13.43 5.61 35.06
C ILE A 296 14.93 5.70 34.72
N ALA A 297 15.33 5.42 33.47
CA ALA A 297 16.71 5.50 32.99
C ALA A 297 17.15 6.91 32.56
N MET A 298 16.23 7.87 32.43
CA MET A 298 16.54 9.27 32.06
C MET A 298 17.54 10.01 32.97
N PRO A 299 17.66 9.73 34.28
CA PRO A 299 18.74 10.31 35.08
C PRO A 299 20.14 9.85 34.64
N VAL A 300 20.24 8.71 33.92
CA VAL A 300 21.49 8.08 33.49
C VAL A 300 21.77 8.32 32.00
N MET A 301 20.74 8.52 31.17
CA MET A 301 20.85 8.80 29.73
C MET A 301 20.67 10.29 29.40
N SER A 302 21.39 10.80 28.40
CA SER A 302 21.18 12.16 27.90
C SER A 302 19.72 12.34 27.41
N PRO A 303 19.01 13.42 27.79
CA PRO A 303 17.60 13.64 27.45
C PRO A 303 17.32 13.61 25.94
N ASP A 304 18.30 13.98 25.12
CA ASP A 304 18.19 13.99 23.65
C ASP A 304 18.04 12.58 23.04
N MET A 305 18.69 11.56 23.63
CA MET A 305 18.54 10.17 23.17
C MET A 305 17.16 9.59 23.48
N ALA A 306 16.56 9.99 24.61
CA ALA A 306 15.23 9.51 24.98
C ALA A 306 14.12 10.15 24.13
N ILE A 307 14.27 11.44 23.77
CA ILE A 307 13.41 12.12 22.80
C ILE A 307 13.58 11.50 21.41
N ALA A 308 14.81 11.24 20.96
CA ALA A 308 15.07 10.60 19.67
C ALA A 308 14.47 9.18 19.58
N ALA A 309 14.61 8.37 20.63
CA ALA A 309 14.05 7.01 20.68
C ALA A 309 12.51 7.00 20.66
N SER A 310 11.86 7.96 21.34
CA SER A 310 10.40 8.08 21.35
C SER A 310 9.85 8.68 20.04
N VAL A 311 10.55 9.63 19.43
CA VAL A 311 10.20 10.21 18.13
C VAL A 311 10.39 9.22 16.98
N LEU A 312 11.39 8.34 17.03
CA LEU A 312 11.66 7.35 15.98
C LEU A 312 10.95 6.01 16.19
N GLY A 313 10.80 5.54 17.43
CA GLY A 313 10.15 4.26 17.73
C GLY A 313 8.66 4.27 17.34
N VAL A 314 8.00 5.42 17.48
CA VAL A 314 6.57 5.59 17.21
C VAL A 314 6.20 5.46 15.72
N PRO A 315 6.85 6.19 14.78
CA PRO A 315 6.63 6.00 13.35
C PRO A 315 6.96 4.59 12.88
N ILE A 316 8.01 3.96 13.42
CA ILE A 316 8.39 2.59 13.04
C ILE A 316 7.32 1.58 13.47
N LEU A 317 6.83 1.66 14.71
CA LEU A 317 5.77 0.76 15.20
C LEU A 317 4.44 0.97 14.48
N SER A 318 4.08 2.22 14.16
CA SER A 318 2.89 2.54 13.36
C SER A 318 3.01 2.08 11.91
N LEU A 319 4.20 2.16 11.31
CA LEU A 319 4.47 1.62 9.98
C LEU A 319 4.37 0.10 9.98
N LEU A 320 4.89 -0.58 11.01
CA LEU A 320 4.76 -2.03 11.18
C LEU A 320 3.29 -2.43 11.30
N ALA A 321 2.50 -1.74 12.14
CA ALA A 321 1.06 -1.95 12.27
C ALA A 321 0.30 -1.68 10.96
N TYR A 322 0.74 -0.72 10.16
CA TYR A 322 0.16 -0.44 8.85
C TYR A 322 0.47 -1.56 7.84
N THR A 323 1.70 -2.08 7.83
CA THR A 323 2.13 -3.12 6.87
C THR A 323 1.48 -4.48 7.07
N THR A 324 1.08 -4.82 8.29
CA THR A 324 0.49 -6.13 8.64
C THR A 324 -1.01 -6.21 8.33
N ARG A 325 -1.63 -5.11 7.90
CA ARG A 325 -3.07 -5.00 7.71
C ARG A 325 -3.60 -5.55 6.36
N PRO A 326 -4.75 -6.27 6.32
CA PRO A 326 -5.46 -6.59 5.10
C PRO A 326 -6.11 -5.35 4.45
N ARG A 327 -5.93 -5.21 3.13
CA ARG A 327 -6.35 -4.05 2.33
C ARG A 327 -7.88 -4.02 2.13
N LYS A 328 -8.48 -2.82 2.15
CA LYS A 328 -9.90 -2.57 1.85
C LYS A 328 -10.10 -1.70 0.60
N LEU A 329 -11.08 -2.04 -0.23
CA LEU A 329 -11.37 -1.37 -1.51
C LEU A 329 -12.05 0.01 -1.40
N ASP A 330 -12.37 0.46 -0.20
CA ASP A 330 -13.01 1.77 -0.01
C ASP A 330 -12.09 2.89 -0.52
N ARG A 331 -12.68 3.92 -1.12
CA ARG A 331 -11.93 5.08 -1.63
C ARG A 331 -12.19 6.25 -0.69
N VAL A 332 -11.28 6.48 0.25
CA VAL A 332 -11.22 7.78 0.94
C VAL A 332 -10.12 8.60 0.31
N GLU A 333 -10.49 9.81 -0.10
CA GLU A 333 -9.53 10.74 -0.67
C GLU A 333 -8.41 11.03 0.34
N LEU A 334 -7.16 10.90 -0.10
CA LEU A 334 -5.98 11.15 0.77
C LEU A 334 -6.04 12.52 1.43
N ARG A 335 -6.72 13.51 0.81
CA ARG A 335 -6.86 14.86 1.33
C ARG A 335 -7.35 14.87 2.78
N TYR A 336 -8.28 14.01 3.16
CA TYR A 336 -8.86 14.01 4.51
C TYR A 336 -7.90 13.52 5.60
N ILE A 337 -6.84 12.81 5.21
CA ILE A 337 -5.86 12.22 6.14
C ILE A 337 -4.52 12.94 6.05
N VAL A 338 -4.10 13.31 4.84
CA VAL A 338 -2.88 14.08 4.61
C VAL A 338 -3.03 15.50 5.14
N MET A 339 -4.16 16.19 4.95
CA MET A 339 -4.33 17.57 5.44
C MET A 339 -4.12 17.72 6.95
N PRO A 340 -4.75 16.93 7.84
CA PRO A 340 -4.51 17.06 9.28
C PRO A 340 -3.07 16.69 9.66
N LEU A 341 -2.43 15.74 8.97
CA LEU A 341 -1.05 15.35 9.23
C LEU A 341 -0.05 16.43 8.76
N LEU A 342 -0.25 16.99 7.57
CA LEU A 342 0.55 18.11 7.04
C LEU A 342 0.39 19.34 7.92
N LEU A 343 -0.84 19.67 8.32
CA LEU A 343 -1.12 20.74 9.26
C LEU A 343 -0.36 20.49 10.56
N MET A 344 -0.46 19.30 11.14
CA MET A 344 0.26 18.95 12.37
C MET A 344 1.79 19.09 12.22
N VAL A 345 2.38 18.57 11.15
CA VAL A 345 3.84 18.66 10.91
C VAL A 345 4.30 20.10 10.72
N ILE A 346 3.48 20.97 10.15
CA ILE A 346 3.78 22.39 9.94
C ILE A 346 3.51 23.21 11.21
N SER A 347 2.39 22.96 11.90
CA SER A 347 1.94 23.77 13.04
C SER A 347 2.69 23.44 14.33
N ILE A 348 3.19 22.22 14.50
CA ILE A 348 4.02 21.87 15.67
C ILE A 348 5.28 22.73 15.78
N PRO A 349 6.20 22.77 14.80
CA PRO A 349 7.42 23.57 14.92
C PRO A 349 7.12 25.07 14.96
N LEU A 350 6.13 25.54 14.19
CA LEU A 350 5.72 26.95 14.16
C LEU A 350 5.17 27.42 15.53
N LEU A 351 4.22 26.69 16.10
CA LEU A 351 3.60 27.06 17.37
C LEU A 351 4.49 26.76 18.57
N TYR A 352 5.35 25.74 18.49
CA TYR A 352 6.36 25.49 19.51
C TYR A 352 7.36 26.64 19.62
N PHE A 353 7.78 27.20 18.48
CA PHE A 353 8.68 28.36 18.46
C PHE A 353 8.04 29.62 19.08
N MET A 354 6.74 29.85 18.86
CA MET A 354 6.05 31.05 19.36
C MET A 354 5.54 30.93 20.80
N LEU A 355 5.03 29.77 21.20
CA LEU A 355 4.24 29.56 22.43
C LEU A 355 4.84 28.47 23.34
N GLY A 356 6.00 27.93 22.99
CA GLY A 356 6.64 26.85 23.74
C GLY A 356 5.79 25.57 23.78
N SER A 357 5.78 24.88 24.93
CA SER A 357 5.04 23.62 25.09
C SER A 357 3.52 23.74 24.92
N GLN A 358 2.95 24.93 25.18
CA GLN A 358 1.53 25.21 24.99
C GLN A 358 1.15 25.24 23.49
N GLY A 359 2.07 25.65 22.62
CA GLY A 359 1.88 25.67 21.17
C GLY A 359 1.65 24.28 20.56
N VAL A 360 2.23 23.24 21.16
CA VAL A 360 1.99 21.86 20.77
C VAL A 360 0.52 21.51 20.98
N VAL A 361 -0.04 21.76 22.17
CA VAL A 361 -1.45 21.47 22.49
C VAL A 361 -2.42 22.21 21.55
N LEU A 362 -2.08 23.45 21.16
CA LEU A 362 -2.89 24.23 20.22
C LEU A 362 -2.85 23.66 18.79
N SER A 363 -1.67 23.25 18.33
CA SER A 363 -1.48 22.52 17.06
C SER A 363 -2.36 21.26 16.98
N TRP A 364 -2.54 20.59 18.12
CA TRP A 364 -3.36 19.40 18.23
C TRP A 364 -4.86 19.66 18.14
N ILE A 365 -5.34 20.71 18.80
CA ILE A 365 -6.73 21.14 18.69
C ILE A 365 -7.04 21.46 17.22
N ILE A 366 -6.11 22.12 16.52
CA ILE A 366 -6.25 22.40 15.08
C ILE A 366 -6.29 21.10 14.25
N ALA A 367 -5.35 20.18 14.45
CA ALA A 367 -5.31 18.92 13.71
C ALA A 367 -6.56 18.04 13.95
N THR A 368 -7.04 17.98 15.20
CA THR A 368 -8.25 17.23 15.55
C THR A 368 -9.51 17.81 14.92
N ILE A 369 -9.66 19.14 14.86
CA ILE A 369 -10.77 19.81 14.17
C ILE A 369 -10.81 19.38 12.69
N PHE A 370 -9.67 19.34 12.01
CA PHE A 370 -9.61 18.88 10.62
C PHE A 370 -9.88 17.37 10.48
N SER A 371 -9.52 16.57 11.48
CA SER A 371 -9.81 15.13 11.51
C SER A 371 -11.30 14.80 11.67
N ILE A 372 -12.11 15.70 12.22
CA ILE A 372 -13.58 15.50 12.34
C ILE A 372 -14.22 15.29 10.96
N ASN A 373 -13.74 15.98 9.92
CA ASN A 373 -14.23 15.79 8.56
C ASN A 373 -13.93 14.39 8.03
N GLY A 374 -12.75 13.84 8.31
CA GLY A 374 -12.42 12.46 7.97
C GLY A 374 -13.33 11.46 8.70
N TYR A 375 -13.64 11.72 9.97
CA TYR A 375 -14.57 10.89 10.75
C TYR A 375 -15.99 10.90 10.18
N ARG A 376 -16.49 12.05 9.72
CA ARG A 376 -17.80 12.15 9.05
C ARG A 376 -17.87 11.28 7.80
N VAL A 377 -16.82 11.31 6.96
CA VAL A 377 -16.74 10.46 5.75
C VAL A 377 -16.71 8.97 6.11
N LEU A 378 -15.97 8.60 7.17
CA LEU A 378 -15.94 7.20 7.63
C LEU A 378 -17.30 6.72 8.16
N ASN A 379 -18.04 7.59 8.84
CA ASN A 379 -19.40 7.27 9.28
C ASN A 379 -20.38 7.18 8.10
N GLU A 380 -20.24 8.05 7.11
CA GLU A 380 -21.02 7.96 5.87
C GLU A 380 -20.76 6.61 5.16
N ILE A 381 -19.52 6.14 5.10
CA ILE A 381 -19.20 4.81 4.53
C ILE A 381 -19.91 3.70 5.30
N LYS A 382 -19.88 3.72 6.63
CA LYS A 382 -20.57 2.71 7.47
C LYS A 382 -22.07 2.71 7.23
N GLU A 383 -22.67 3.90 7.17
CA GLU A 383 -24.10 4.07 6.89
C GLU A 383 -24.46 3.50 5.51
N LEU A 384 -23.65 3.80 4.48
CA LEU A 384 -23.82 3.29 3.13
C LEU A 384 -23.65 1.78 3.02
N ASP A 385 -22.69 1.19 3.75
CA ASP A 385 -22.49 -0.26 3.75
C ASP A 385 -23.70 -1.01 4.32
N LEU A 386 -24.26 -0.52 5.43
CA LEU A 386 -25.45 -1.11 6.05
C LEU A 386 -26.67 -0.94 5.15
N ALA A 387 -26.83 0.25 4.58
CA ALA A 387 -27.90 0.54 3.62
C ALA A 387 -27.81 -0.34 2.37
N ALA A 388 -26.60 -0.70 1.91
CA ALA A 388 -26.42 -1.60 0.77
C ALA A 388 -26.95 -3.02 1.05
N LEU A 389 -26.72 -3.53 2.26
CA LEU A 389 -27.22 -4.85 2.68
C LEU A 389 -28.75 -4.85 2.82
N GLU A 390 -29.29 -3.81 3.47
CA GLU A 390 -30.74 -3.66 3.62
C GLU A 390 -31.44 -3.47 2.28
N MET A 391 -30.81 -2.73 1.35
CA MET A 391 -31.30 -2.58 -0.01
C MET A 391 -31.33 -3.91 -0.76
N LEU A 392 -30.28 -4.73 -0.69
CA LEU A 392 -30.31 -6.07 -1.30
C LEU A 392 -31.42 -6.94 -0.74
N LYS A 393 -31.57 -6.96 0.59
CA LYS A 393 -32.61 -7.73 1.27
C LYS A 393 -34.01 -7.28 0.83
N ASN A 394 -34.30 -5.99 0.91
CA ASN A 394 -35.61 -5.46 0.57
C ASN A 394 -35.92 -5.60 -0.93
N VAL A 395 -34.91 -5.43 -1.81
CA VAL A 395 -35.09 -5.69 -3.25
C VAL A 395 -35.34 -7.18 -3.51
N ALA A 396 -34.66 -8.10 -2.81
CA ALA A 396 -34.93 -9.53 -2.91
C ALA A 396 -36.36 -9.87 -2.47
N GLU A 397 -36.80 -9.32 -1.33
CA GLU A 397 -38.18 -9.49 -0.82
C GLU A 397 -39.22 -8.95 -1.80
N LEU A 398 -39.01 -7.76 -2.36
CA LEU A 398 -39.90 -7.16 -3.37
C LEU A 398 -39.89 -7.94 -4.69
N ARG A 399 -38.77 -8.57 -5.03
CA ARG A 399 -38.66 -9.44 -6.21
C ARG A 399 -39.49 -10.71 -6.05
N LYS A 400 -39.67 -11.24 -4.83
CA LYS A 400 -40.59 -12.37 -4.56
C LYS A 400 -42.02 -12.04 -4.97
N TYR A 401 -42.42 -10.78 -4.82
CA TYR A 401 -43.74 -10.27 -5.24
C TYR A 401 -43.81 -9.93 -6.73
N GLY A 402 -42.77 -10.24 -7.52
CA GLY A 402 -42.73 -10.02 -8.97
C GLY A 402 -42.37 -8.60 -9.41
N LEU A 403 -41.96 -7.72 -8.50
CA LEU A 403 -41.58 -6.35 -8.85
C LEU A 403 -40.26 -6.33 -9.65
N GLU A 404 -40.18 -5.44 -10.63
CA GLU A 404 -38.94 -5.15 -11.36
C GLU A 404 -37.95 -4.40 -10.47
N ILE A 405 -36.65 -4.62 -10.67
CA ILE A 405 -35.57 -4.04 -9.86
C ILE A 405 -35.66 -2.50 -9.74
N PRO A 406 -35.90 -1.71 -10.82
CA PRO A 406 -36.05 -0.26 -10.70
C PRO A 406 -37.26 0.16 -9.84
N LYS A 407 -38.39 -0.54 -9.98
CA LYS A 407 -39.61 -0.28 -9.18
C LYS A 407 -39.40 -0.66 -7.72
N ALA A 408 -38.75 -1.80 -7.47
CA ALA A 408 -38.38 -2.25 -6.14
C ALA A 408 -37.45 -1.21 -5.47
N LEU A 409 -36.45 -0.70 -6.20
CA LEU A 409 -35.56 0.34 -5.70
C LEU A 409 -36.30 1.64 -5.33
N LYS A 410 -37.29 2.04 -6.14
CA LYS A 410 -38.14 3.20 -5.85
C LYS A 410 -38.96 3.02 -4.57
N PHE A 411 -39.48 1.81 -4.35
CA PHE A 411 -40.17 1.47 -3.11
C PHE A 411 -39.23 1.48 -1.90
N VAL A 412 -38.03 0.91 -2.03
CA VAL A 412 -37.01 0.91 -0.98
C VAL A 412 -36.55 2.33 -0.61
N ALA A 413 -36.44 3.23 -1.59
CA ALA A 413 -36.10 4.63 -1.35
C ALA A 413 -37.18 5.39 -0.57
N GLN A 414 -38.44 4.98 -0.69
CA GLN A 414 -39.58 5.56 0.00
C GLN A 414 -39.78 4.97 1.41
N SER A 415 -39.46 3.69 1.61
CA SER A 415 -39.41 3.10 2.94
C SER A 415 -38.28 3.77 3.72
N ARG A 416 -38.61 4.48 4.81
CA ARG A 416 -37.66 5.23 5.68
C ARG A 416 -36.62 4.35 6.41
N THR A 417 -36.35 3.15 5.90
CA THR A 417 -35.42 2.18 6.46
C THR A 417 -33.96 2.59 6.23
N LEU A 418 -33.70 3.26 5.10
CA LEU A 418 -32.36 3.72 4.72
C LEU A 418 -31.93 4.97 5.52
N GLY A 419 -30.65 5.02 5.87
CA GLY A 419 -30.04 6.23 6.46
C GLY A 419 -30.11 7.45 5.52
N PRO A 420 -30.05 8.69 6.06
CA PRO A 420 -30.22 9.92 5.30
C PRO A 420 -29.22 10.08 4.15
N SER A 421 -27.97 9.65 4.33
CA SER A 421 -26.92 9.74 3.32
C SER A 421 -27.17 8.77 2.17
N ALA A 422 -27.62 7.56 2.48
CA ALA A 422 -27.97 6.54 1.50
C ALA A 422 -29.23 6.94 0.71
N GLN A 423 -30.26 7.41 1.41
CA GLN A 423 -31.52 7.83 0.80
C GLN A 423 -31.32 8.98 -0.19
N LYS A 424 -30.51 9.99 0.16
CA LYS A 424 -30.15 11.09 -0.75
C LYS A 424 -29.48 10.59 -2.03
N ARG A 425 -28.64 9.55 -1.94
CA ARG A 425 -27.91 8.97 -3.08
C ARG A 425 -28.82 8.08 -3.94
N ILE A 426 -29.69 7.29 -3.32
CA ILE A 426 -30.66 6.45 -4.04
C ILE A 426 -31.71 7.31 -4.75
N ASN A 427 -32.20 8.38 -4.12
CA ASN A 427 -33.12 9.32 -4.79
C ASN A 427 -32.48 9.94 -6.04
N LYS A 428 -31.21 10.37 -5.95
CA LYS A 428 -30.48 10.84 -7.14
C LYS A 428 -30.32 9.78 -8.22
N LEU A 429 -30.11 8.52 -7.84
CA LEU A 429 -30.04 7.41 -8.78
C LEU A 429 -31.38 7.22 -9.50
N ILE A 430 -32.49 7.26 -8.75
CA ILE A 430 -33.84 7.17 -9.30
C ILE A 430 -34.12 8.37 -10.21
N ASP A 431 -33.73 9.59 -9.83
CA ASP A 431 -33.89 10.78 -10.67
C ASP A 431 -33.17 10.63 -12.01
N PHE A 432 -31.98 10.01 -12.03
CA PHE A 432 -31.28 9.71 -13.29
C PHE A 432 -32.01 8.67 -14.14
N ILE A 433 -32.53 7.60 -13.51
CA ILE A 433 -33.29 6.57 -14.22
C ILE A 433 -34.59 7.16 -14.80
N ASP A 434 -35.32 7.94 -13.99
CA ASP A 434 -36.56 8.62 -14.40
C ASP A 434 -36.29 9.68 -15.49
N SER A 435 -35.08 10.23 -15.57
CA SER A 435 -34.62 11.14 -16.64
C SER A 435 -34.21 10.43 -17.94
N GLY A 436 -34.36 9.10 -18.02
CA GLY A 436 -34.08 8.31 -19.22
C GLY A 436 -32.62 7.88 -19.40
N TYR A 437 -31.76 8.07 -18.40
CA TYR A 437 -30.41 7.50 -18.44
C TYR A 437 -30.48 5.98 -18.28
N THR A 438 -29.57 5.26 -18.95
CA THR A 438 -29.42 3.83 -18.70
C THR A 438 -28.94 3.59 -17.27
N PHE A 439 -29.32 2.46 -16.68
CA PHE A 439 -28.96 2.15 -15.31
C PHE A 439 -27.43 2.16 -15.14
N GLU A 440 -26.68 1.62 -16.12
CA GLU A 440 -25.21 1.68 -16.19
C GLU A 440 -24.64 3.12 -16.15
N GLU A 441 -25.18 4.03 -16.95
CA GLU A 441 -24.74 5.44 -16.96
C GLU A 441 -25.03 6.15 -15.64
N ALA A 442 -26.19 5.84 -15.04
CA ALA A 442 -26.59 6.37 -13.75
C ALA A 442 -25.62 5.90 -12.64
N VAL A 443 -25.21 4.63 -12.62
CA VAL A 443 -24.21 4.11 -11.68
C VAL A 443 -22.86 4.81 -11.86
N ASN A 444 -22.39 4.96 -13.10
CA ASN A 444 -21.08 5.57 -13.37
C ASN A 444 -21.01 7.05 -12.96
N ARG A 445 -22.14 7.76 -12.99
CA ARG A 445 -22.25 9.15 -12.50
C ARG A 445 -22.34 9.23 -10.98
N LEU A 446 -22.91 8.21 -10.34
CA LEU A 446 -23.09 8.17 -8.89
C LEU A 446 -21.81 7.70 -8.18
N LYS A 447 -20.89 8.63 -7.91
CA LYS A 447 -19.68 8.31 -7.13
C LYS A 447 -19.98 8.34 -5.63
N THR A 448 -19.91 7.18 -4.98
CA THR A 448 -19.99 7.08 -3.51
C THR A 448 -18.66 6.62 -2.90
N PRO A 449 -18.36 7.02 -1.64
CA PRO A 449 -17.12 6.62 -0.97
C PRO A 449 -17.10 5.13 -0.58
N SER A 450 -18.27 4.53 -0.29
CA SER A 450 -18.41 3.09 -0.01
C SER A 450 -18.27 2.26 -1.29
N HIS A 451 -17.38 1.27 -1.28
CA HIS A 451 -17.27 0.30 -2.37
C HIS A 451 -18.46 -0.67 -2.41
N ILE A 452 -18.92 -1.15 -1.24
CA ILE A 452 -20.03 -2.11 -1.14
C ILE A 452 -21.31 -1.52 -1.74
N PHE A 453 -21.60 -0.26 -1.42
CA PHE A 453 -22.78 0.41 -1.95
C PHE A 453 -22.74 0.57 -3.47
N ASN A 454 -21.61 1.04 -4.02
CA ASN A 454 -21.42 1.11 -5.48
C ASN A 454 -21.53 -0.29 -6.14
N PHE A 455 -20.98 -1.32 -5.47
CA PHE A 455 -21.08 -2.69 -5.94
C PHE A 455 -22.51 -3.19 -6.00
N VAL A 456 -23.30 -2.98 -4.94
CA VAL A 456 -24.70 -3.41 -4.90
C VAL A 456 -25.53 -2.70 -5.97
N ILE A 457 -25.34 -1.39 -6.16
CA ILE A 457 -26.05 -0.67 -7.22
C ILE A 457 -25.68 -1.25 -8.59
N LEU A 458 -24.39 -1.45 -8.86
CA LEU A 458 -23.95 -2.05 -10.12
C LEU A 458 -24.48 -3.47 -10.31
N TYR A 459 -24.47 -4.25 -9.24
CA TYR A 459 -24.96 -5.61 -9.23
C TYR A 459 -26.44 -5.68 -9.63
N LEU A 460 -27.28 -4.83 -9.02
CA LEU A 460 -28.70 -4.71 -9.36
C LEU A 460 -28.90 -4.21 -10.80
N ALA A 461 -28.05 -3.30 -11.27
CA ALA A 461 -28.04 -2.85 -12.67
C ALA A 461 -27.88 -4.01 -13.64
N LEU A 462 -26.83 -4.81 -13.42
CA LEU A 462 -26.47 -5.91 -14.30
C LEU A 462 -27.56 -6.98 -14.30
N LEU A 463 -28.12 -7.30 -13.14
CA LEU A 463 -29.25 -8.23 -13.04
C LEU A 463 -30.51 -7.73 -13.75
N HIS A 464 -30.78 -6.43 -13.71
CA HIS A 464 -31.92 -5.85 -14.42
C HIS A 464 -31.74 -5.99 -15.93
N GLU A 465 -30.57 -5.60 -16.46
CA GLU A 465 -30.26 -5.65 -17.88
C GLU A 465 -30.22 -7.10 -18.43
N CYS A 466 -29.85 -8.08 -17.61
CA CYS A 466 -29.85 -9.49 -18.02
C CYS A 466 -31.25 -10.13 -18.09
N GLY A 467 -32.33 -9.42 -17.74
CA GLY A 467 -33.70 -9.96 -17.75
C GLY A 467 -34.34 -10.11 -16.37
N GLY A 468 -33.80 -9.42 -15.36
CA GLY A 468 -34.36 -9.35 -14.01
C GLY A 468 -34.03 -10.57 -13.18
N GLY A 469 -32.86 -10.53 -12.54
CA GLY A 469 -32.32 -11.60 -11.69
C GLY A 469 -33.34 -12.30 -10.78
N ASP A 470 -33.20 -13.62 -10.70
CA ASP A 470 -33.94 -14.48 -9.80
C ASP A 470 -33.70 -14.06 -8.34
N GLU A 471 -34.72 -14.22 -7.50
CA GLU A 471 -34.67 -13.94 -6.08
C GLU A 471 -33.49 -14.67 -5.43
N GLU A 472 -33.30 -15.94 -5.79
CA GLU A 472 -32.24 -16.79 -5.21
C GLU A 472 -30.86 -16.14 -5.35
N VAL A 473 -30.61 -15.46 -6.47
CA VAL A 473 -29.31 -14.86 -6.79
C VAL A 473 -29.06 -13.60 -5.97
N ILE A 474 -30.10 -12.78 -5.78
CA ILE A 474 -30.03 -11.58 -4.95
C ILE A 474 -29.89 -11.98 -3.47
N GLN A 475 -30.67 -12.96 -3.01
CA GLN A 475 -30.62 -13.48 -1.65
C GLN A 475 -29.26 -14.11 -1.33
N MET A 476 -28.72 -14.93 -2.24
CA MET A 476 -27.39 -15.51 -2.12
C MET A 476 -26.32 -14.42 -1.98
N THR A 477 -26.37 -13.37 -2.81
CA THR A 477 -25.43 -12.24 -2.72
C THR A 477 -25.59 -11.47 -1.42
N TYR A 478 -26.83 -11.27 -0.94
CA TYR A 478 -27.09 -10.69 0.37
C TYR A 478 -26.44 -11.53 1.49
N GLU A 479 -26.65 -12.84 1.52
CA GLU A 479 -26.09 -13.73 2.53
C GLU A 479 -24.56 -13.69 2.54
N TYR A 480 -23.95 -13.65 1.35
CA TYR A 480 -22.50 -13.54 1.23
C TYR A 480 -21.96 -12.21 1.77
N LEU A 481 -22.57 -11.08 1.38
CA LEU A 481 -22.13 -9.78 1.86
C LEU A 481 -22.42 -9.59 3.35
N TYR A 482 -23.52 -10.17 3.84
CA TYR A 482 -23.86 -10.17 5.26
C TYR A 482 -22.82 -10.95 6.07
N ARG A 483 -22.50 -12.19 5.69
CA ARG A 483 -21.46 -13.00 6.38
C ARG A 483 -20.13 -12.26 6.40
N PHE A 484 -19.70 -11.71 5.26
CA PHE A 484 -18.48 -10.90 5.18
C PHE A 484 -18.53 -9.71 6.14
N LYS A 485 -19.65 -8.99 6.20
CA LYS A 485 -19.81 -7.82 7.08
C LYS A 485 -19.79 -8.21 8.55
N THR A 486 -20.46 -9.30 8.92
CA THR A 486 -20.47 -9.80 10.30
C THR A 486 -19.05 -10.11 10.77
N GLN A 487 -18.23 -10.74 9.92
CA GLN A 487 -16.82 -11.03 10.25
C GLN A 487 -15.99 -9.74 10.41
N GLU A 488 -16.24 -8.74 9.55
CA GLU A 488 -15.62 -7.43 9.67
C GLU A 488 -16.02 -6.71 10.98
N GLU A 489 -17.26 -6.86 11.42
CA GLU A 489 -17.75 -6.29 12.68
C GLU A 489 -17.19 -7.01 13.90
N LEU A 490 -17.04 -8.34 13.85
CA LEU A 490 -16.39 -9.11 14.91
C LEU A 490 -14.95 -8.65 15.11
N LEU A 491 -14.22 -8.37 14.03
CA LEU A 491 -12.89 -7.75 14.10
C LEU A 491 -12.92 -6.37 14.75
N LYS A 492 -13.86 -5.51 14.36
CA LYS A 492 -14.00 -4.19 14.97
C LYS A 492 -14.31 -4.28 16.46
N ARG A 493 -15.17 -5.22 16.86
CA ARG A 493 -15.49 -5.46 18.28
C ARG A 493 -14.27 -5.97 19.04
N SER A 494 -13.52 -6.92 18.49
CA SER A 494 -12.25 -7.37 19.07
C SER A 494 -11.27 -6.20 19.22
N SER A 495 -11.27 -5.26 18.27
CA SER A 495 -10.40 -4.08 18.35
C SER A 495 -10.72 -3.10 19.48
N LEU A 496 -11.95 -3.10 20.02
CA LEU A 496 -12.33 -2.23 21.14
C LEU A 496 -11.53 -2.54 22.42
N ILE A 497 -11.13 -3.79 22.61
CA ILE A 497 -10.27 -4.19 23.75
C ILE A 497 -8.93 -3.46 23.66
N PHE A 498 -8.40 -3.20 22.46
CA PHE A 498 -7.16 -2.46 22.27
C PHE A 498 -7.32 -0.98 22.56
N ASP A 499 -8.48 -0.38 22.27
CA ASP A 499 -8.78 1.00 22.63
C ASP A 499 -8.86 1.18 24.15
N LEU A 500 -9.46 0.20 24.83
CA LEU A 500 -9.51 0.19 26.30
C LEU A 500 -8.10 0.06 26.88
N PHE A 501 -7.25 -0.79 26.27
CA PHE A 501 -5.85 -0.90 26.66
C PHE A 501 -5.05 0.39 26.39
N ALA A 502 -5.34 1.08 25.27
CA ALA A 502 -4.77 2.40 24.97
C ALA A 502 -5.09 3.39 26.08
N MET A 503 -6.37 3.50 26.44
CA MET A 503 -6.85 4.40 27.48
C MET A 503 -6.28 4.03 28.85
N ALA A 504 -6.17 2.73 29.17
CA ALA A 504 -5.54 2.27 30.40
C ALA A 504 -4.05 2.65 30.46
N ASN A 505 -3.31 2.49 29.35
CA ASN A 505 -1.91 2.88 29.27
C ASN A 505 -1.71 4.38 29.51
N LEU A 506 -2.61 5.23 29.00
CA LEU A 506 -2.59 6.67 29.28
C LEU A 506 -2.74 6.96 30.78
N PHE A 507 -3.72 6.31 31.42
CA PHE A 507 -3.95 6.46 32.84
C PHE A 507 -2.73 6.03 33.66
N ILE A 508 -2.11 4.92 33.26
CA ILE A 508 -0.94 4.35 33.94
C ILE A 508 0.29 5.23 33.75
N LEU A 509 0.56 5.77 32.56
CA LEU A 509 1.67 6.70 32.34
C LEU A 509 1.52 7.96 33.21
N VAL A 510 0.35 8.59 33.19
CA VAL A 510 0.06 9.77 34.03
C VAL A 510 0.23 9.43 35.51
N TRP A 511 -0.23 8.25 35.94
CA TRP A 511 -0.08 7.78 37.31
C TRP A 511 1.39 7.52 37.70
N ILE A 512 2.18 6.88 36.83
CA ILE A 512 3.62 6.65 37.03
C ILE A 512 4.33 7.98 37.17
N TRP A 513 4.08 8.96 36.29
CA TRP A 513 4.73 10.27 36.40
C TRP A 513 4.34 11.04 37.64
N ARG A 514 3.05 11.04 38.01
CA ARG A 514 2.60 11.66 39.26
C ARG A 514 3.32 11.05 40.47
N SER A 515 3.62 9.76 40.43
CA SER A 515 4.34 9.03 41.48
C SER A 515 5.86 9.24 41.43
N VAL A 516 6.46 9.32 40.24
CA VAL A 516 7.92 9.43 40.05
C VAL A 516 8.43 10.87 40.17
N LYS A 517 7.64 11.87 39.74
CA LYS A 517 8.00 13.30 39.84
C LYS A 517 8.47 13.73 41.23
N PRO A 518 7.76 13.43 42.35
CA PRO A 518 8.23 13.81 43.68
C PRO A 518 9.53 13.11 44.07
N LEU A 519 9.75 11.86 43.62
CA LEU A 519 11.00 11.13 43.87
C LEU A 519 12.19 11.77 43.15
N ILE A 520 12.00 12.19 41.89
CA ILE A 520 13.04 12.91 41.12
C ILE A 520 13.35 14.27 41.78
N LEU A 521 12.32 15.00 42.23
CA LEU A 521 12.51 16.28 42.93
C LEU A 521 13.26 16.11 44.25
N GLN A 522 13.02 15.02 44.99
CA GLN A 522 13.78 14.70 46.21
C GLN A 522 15.24 14.32 45.89
N TRP A 523 15.47 13.59 44.80
CA TRP A 523 16.82 13.25 44.33
C TRP A 523 17.65 14.47 43.94
N HIS A 524 17.03 15.47 43.32
CA HIS A 524 17.71 16.70 42.92
C HIS A 524 18.20 17.53 44.12
N ASN A 525 17.59 17.35 45.30
CA ASN A 525 18.00 18.02 46.52
C ASN A 525 19.21 17.34 47.21
N LEU A 526 19.78 16.26 46.63
CA LEU A 526 20.97 15.60 47.16
C LEU A 526 22.26 16.33 46.73
N PRO A 527 23.19 16.62 47.67
CA PRO A 527 24.31 17.56 47.48
C PRO A 527 25.39 17.14 46.45
N TYR A 528 25.33 15.93 45.90
CA TYR A 528 26.35 15.38 45.00
C TYR A 528 25.87 15.08 43.58
N THR A 529 24.64 15.49 43.23
CA THR A 529 24.12 15.25 41.88
C THR A 529 24.32 16.50 41.01
N PRO A 530 24.89 16.38 39.79
CA PRO A 530 24.94 17.51 38.87
C PRO A 530 23.51 17.98 38.57
N PRO A 531 23.24 19.30 38.47
CA PRO A 531 21.91 19.80 38.23
C PRO A 531 21.49 19.47 36.78
N ILE A 532 20.91 18.29 36.59
CA ILE A 532 20.23 17.94 35.36
C ILE A 532 18.90 18.70 35.41
N ALA A 533 18.85 19.84 34.73
CA ALA A 533 17.62 20.61 34.55
C ALA A 533 16.66 19.86 33.61
N ILE A 534 16.05 18.78 34.10
CA ILE A 534 14.96 18.12 33.40
C ILE A 534 13.76 19.04 33.53
N SER A 535 13.58 19.95 32.57
CA SER A 535 12.38 20.77 32.52
C SER A 535 11.17 19.84 32.44
N GLY A 536 10.18 20.02 33.32
CA GLY A 536 8.94 19.22 33.31
C GLY A 536 8.21 19.22 31.96
N ASN A 537 8.56 20.16 31.08
CA ASN A 537 8.09 20.26 29.70
C ASN A 537 8.54 19.11 28.79
N ILE A 538 9.76 18.57 28.95
CA ILE A 538 10.29 17.50 28.09
C ILE A 538 9.54 16.18 28.32
N ILE A 539 9.26 15.86 29.58
CA ILE A 539 8.58 14.61 29.93
C ILE A 539 7.08 14.68 29.58
N GLY A 540 6.45 15.85 29.74
CA GLY A 540 5.11 16.09 29.20
C GLY A 540 5.05 15.89 27.68
N LEU A 541 6.09 16.29 26.96
CA LEU A 541 6.19 16.12 25.51
C LEU A 541 6.35 14.64 25.10
N ILE A 542 7.14 13.86 25.84
CA ILE A 542 7.30 12.41 25.61
C ILE A 542 6.00 11.65 25.91
N MET A 543 5.26 12.06 26.95
CA MET A 543 3.92 11.53 27.20
C MET A 543 2.98 11.84 26.05
N VAL A 544 2.93 13.08 25.58
CA VAL A 544 2.06 13.48 24.45
C VAL A 544 2.44 12.73 23.16
N ILE A 545 3.73 12.48 22.90
CA ILE A 545 4.21 11.67 21.76
C ILE A 545 3.78 10.20 21.92
N SER A 546 3.80 9.65 23.13
CA SER A 546 3.29 8.29 23.36
C SER A 546 1.76 8.21 23.29
N MET A 547 1.03 9.28 23.64
CA MET A 547 -0.42 9.38 23.39
C MET A 547 -0.72 9.39 21.89
N LEU A 548 0.08 10.10 21.09
CA LEU A 548 -0.03 10.15 19.62
C LEU A 548 0.15 8.79 19.00
N SER A 549 1.25 8.14 19.38
CA SER A 549 1.64 6.87 18.82
C SER A 549 0.54 5.86 19.02
N TYR A 550 0.01 5.81 20.23
CA TYR A 550 -0.97 4.82 20.60
C TYR A 550 -2.34 5.14 19.99
N SER A 551 -2.77 6.40 20.00
CA SER A 551 -4.04 6.82 19.37
C SER A 551 -4.03 6.62 17.86
N LEU A 552 -2.91 6.90 17.19
CA LEU A 552 -2.75 6.74 15.76
C LEU A 552 -2.69 5.25 15.40
N VAL A 553 -1.94 4.44 16.15
CA VAL A 553 -1.91 2.97 15.99
C VAL A 553 -3.30 2.36 16.24
N SER A 554 -3.99 2.74 17.31
CA SER A 554 -5.36 2.27 17.62
C SER A 554 -6.36 2.67 16.54
N SER A 555 -6.34 3.94 16.08
CA SER A 555 -7.23 4.42 15.01
C SER A 555 -6.96 3.71 13.68
N ILE A 556 -5.69 3.50 13.34
CA ILE A 556 -5.29 2.66 12.21
C ILE A 556 -5.89 1.27 12.40
N VAL A 557 -5.61 0.57 13.51
CA VAL A 557 -6.09 -0.79 13.74
C VAL A 557 -7.63 -0.88 13.67
N ARG A 558 -8.35 0.05 14.28
CA ARG A 558 -9.81 0.07 14.44
C ARG A 558 -10.59 0.40 13.17
N ASN A 559 -10.33 1.54 12.54
CA ASN A 559 -11.29 2.10 11.57
C ASN A 559 -11.15 1.52 10.16
N GLY A 560 -10.04 0.84 9.94
CA GLY A 560 -9.42 0.78 8.63
C GLY A 560 -9.12 2.00 7.78
N LEU A 561 -7.84 2.23 7.53
CA LEU A 561 -7.50 3.18 6.51
C LEU A 561 -7.72 2.46 5.17
N PRO A 562 -8.55 3.03 4.28
CA PRO A 562 -8.73 2.51 2.94
C PRO A 562 -7.40 2.42 2.21
N ILE A 563 -7.36 1.68 1.09
CA ILE A 563 -6.16 1.61 0.25
C ILE A 563 -5.71 3.05 -0.06
N PHE A 564 -4.59 3.45 0.55
CA PHE A 564 -3.85 4.61 0.12
C PHE A 564 -3.10 4.19 -1.14
N GLU A 565 -3.71 4.41 -2.28
CA GLU A 565 -2.91 4.63 -3.47
C GLU A 565 -2.19 5.96 -3.25
N LEU A 566 -0.98 5.90 -2.66
CA LEU A 566 -0.06 7.04 -2.66
C LEU A 566 0.06 7.47 -4.13
N PRO A 567 -0.38 8.68 -4.49
CA PRO A 567 -0.17 9.19 -5.84
C PRO A 567 1.32 9.08 -6.13
N ARG A 568 1.70 8.69 -7.35
CA ARG A 568 3.12 8.62 -7.75
C ARG A 568 3.90 9.90 -7.40
N GLU A 569 3.22 11.04 -7.33
CA GLU A 569 3.78 12.33 -6.92
C GLU A 569 4.11 12.42 -5.42
N VAL A 570 3.33 11.78 -4.53
CA VAL A 570 3.61 11.76 -3.08
C VAL A 570 4.74 10.79 -2.75
N TYR A 571 4.87 9.68 -3.48
CA TYR A 571 6.05 8.81 -3.35
C TYR A 571 7.33 9.56 -3.72
N LYS A 572 7.32 10.34 -4.82
CA LYS A 572 8.43 11.22 -5.17
C LYS A 572 8.67 12.28 -4.09
N ALA A 573 7.62 12.91 -3.57
CA ALA A 573 7.73 13.93 -2.53
C ALA A 573 8.33 13.39 -1.21
N LEU A 574 7.92 12.19 -0.78
CA LEU A 574 8.46 11.49 0.39
C LEU A 574 9.93 11.08 0.17
N LEU A 575 10.28 10.65 -1.05
CA LEU A 575 11.65 10.28 -1.39
C LEU A 575 12.55 11.51 -1.51
N THR A 576 12.02 12.65 -1.97
CA THR A 576 12.73 13.93 -1.95
C THR A 576 12.84 14.51 -0.54
N LEU A 577 11.84 14.33 0.32
CA LEU A 577 11.90 14.73 1.73
C LEU A 577 12.89 13.87 2.51
N ALA A 578 12.93 12.55 2.27
CA ALA A 578 13.93 11.66 2.83
C ALA A 578 15.34 11.99 2.30
N ALA A 579 15.48 12.32 1.02
CA ALA A 579 16.75 12.77 0.45
C ALA A 579 17.20 14.14 0.98
N MET A 580 16.26 15.07 1.23
CA MET A 580 16.53 16.36 1.86
C MET A 580 16.84 16.24 3.36
N ALA A 581 16.33 15.22 4.04
CA ALA A 581 16.65 14.96 5.44
C ALA A 581 17.97 14.18 5.65
N MET A 582 18.51 13.59 4.57
CA MET A 582 19.83 12.94 4.56
C MET A 582 20.95 13.84 4.02
N LEU A 583 20.61 14.96 3.38
CA LEU A 583 21.50 16.08 3.07
C LEU A 583 21.57 17.01 4.28
#